data_AF-A0A382XNW5-F1
#
_entry.id   AF-A0A382XNW5-F1
#
_cell.length_a   1.000
_cell.length_b   1.000
_cell.length_c   1.000
_cell.angle_alpha   90.00
_cell.angle_beta   90.00
_cell.angle_gamma   90.00
#
_symmetry.space_group_name_H-M   'P 1'
#
loop_
_entity.id
_entity.type
_entity.pdbx_description
1 polymer ?
#
loop_
_entity_poly.entity_id
_entity_poly.type
_entity_poly.pdbx_seq_one_letter_code
_entity_poly.pdbx_strand_id
1 'polypeptide(L)'
;MLFTKEEYKQRLKKVQKSMEEKGIELLISQDTNNMNYLTGYDAWSFYYAQCVIVHLNADEPLCFVRAQDAGGAYIKTYLKRENIIAYDEK
;
A
#
# COMPACT_ATOMS: atom_id res chain seq x y z
N MET A 1 -4.61 -10.62 -8.64
CA MET A 1 -5.35 -9.55 -7.92
C MET A 1 -6.83 -9.90 -7.89
N LEU A 2 -7.53 -9.62 -6.78
CA LEU A 2 -8.96 -9.89 -6.63
C LEU A 2 -9.87 -8.85 -7.33
N PHE A 3 -9.36 -7.63 -7.53
CA PHE A 3 -10.08 -6.50 -8.14
C PHE A 3 -9.26 -5.86 -9.27
N THR A 4 -9.88 -5.04 -10.11
CA THR A 4 -9.21 -4.33 -11.20
C THR A 4 -8.32 -3.20 -10.70
N LYS A 5 -7.32 -2.80 -11.50
CA LYS A 5 -6.44 -1.65 -11.16
C LYS A 5 -7.25 -0.36 -10.99
N GLU A 6 -8.26 -0.18 -11.83
CA GLU A 6 -9.18 0.96 -11.80
C GLU A 6 -9.91 1.02 -10.46
N GLU A 7 -10.38 -0.11 -9.94
CA GLU A 7 -11.07 -0.15 -8.65
C GLU A 7 -10.14 0.27 -7.51
N TYR A 8 -8.91 -0.24 -7.45
CA TYR A 8 -7.95 0.19 -6.42
C TYR A 8 -7.63 1.68 -6.49
N LYS A 9 -7.50 2.24 -7.70
CA LYS A 9 -7.32 3.70 -7.87
C LYS A 9 -8.52 4.49 -7.34
N GLN A 10 -9.74 3.98 -7.50
CA GLN A 10 -10.93 4.62 -6.91
C GLN A 10 -10.94 4.54 -5.38
N ARG A 11 -10.49 3.41 -4.80
CA ARG A 11 -10.33 3.26 -3.35
C ARG A 11 -9.32 4.26 -2.80
N LEU A 12 -8.17 4.42 -3.47
CA LEU A 12 -7.15 5.41 -3.12
C LEU A 12 -7.74 6.83 -3.13
N LYS A 13 -8.45 7.24 -4.19
CA LYS A 13 -9.08 8.56 -4.27
C LYS A 13 -10.07 8.83 -3.14
N LYS A 14 -10.84 7.83 -2.71
CA LYS A 14 -11.75 7.97 -1.56
C LYS A 14 -10.98 8.22 -0.26
N VAL A 15 -9.85 7.52 -0.07
CA VAL A 15 -8.98 7.72 1.09
C VAL A 15 -8.33 9.10 1.05
N GLN A 16 -7.77 9.51 -0.08
CA GLN A 16 -7.18 10.84 -0.27
C GLN A 16 -8.18 11.97 -0.03
N LYS A 17 -9.43 11.83 -0.51
CA LYS A 17 -10.50 12.78 -0.20
C LYS A 17 -10.76 12.90 1.30
N SER A 18 -10.85 11.77 2.01
CA SER A 18 -11.04 11.81 3.46
C SER A 18 -9.83 12.37 4.21
N MET A 19 -8.62 12.13 3.70
CA MET A 19 -7.38 12.73 4.21
C MET A 19 -7.40 14.25 4.04
N GLU A 20 -7.78 14.76 2.87
CA GLU A 20 -7.91 16.18 2.57
C GLU A 20 -8.92 16.86 3.50
N GLU A 21 -10.12 16.28 3.65
CA GLU A 21 -11.17 16.77 4.57
C GLU A 21 -10.71 16.85 6.03
N LYS A 22 -9.72 16.02 6.42
CA LYS A 22 -9.16 15.96 7.79
C LYS A 22 -7.84 16.72 7.94
N GLY A 23 -7.33 17.36 6.88
CA GLY A 23 -6.03 18.04 6.89
C GLY A 23 -4.83 17.09 7.06
N ILE A 24 -4.93 15.86 6.56
CA ILE A 24 -3.86 14.84 6.62
C ILE A 24 -3.12 14.83 5.28
N GLU A 25 -1.84 15.23 5.25
CA GLU A 25 -1.04 15.20 4.02
C GLU A 25 -0.45 13.80 3.70
N LEU A 26 -0.07 13.06 4.74
CA LEU A 26 0.54 11.75 4.65
C LEU A 26 -0.11 10.79 5.64
N LEU A 27 -0.58 9.65 5.15
CA LEU A 27 -1.12 8.56 5.94
C LEU A 27 -0.18 7.37 5.91
N ILE A 28 0.16 6.82 7.07
CA ILE A 28 0.88 5.56 7.21
C ILE A 28 -0.10 4.54 7.81
N SER A 29 -0.44 3.51 7.03
CA SER A 29 -1.36 2.45 7.47
C SER A 29 -0.63 1.12 7.61
N GLN A 30 -0.55 0.62 8.84
CA GLN A 30 0.03 -0.69 9.18
C GLN A 30 -1.01 -1.82 9.26
N ASP A 31 -2.30 -1.48 9.36
CA ASP A 31 -3.37 -2.48 9.37
C ASP A 31 -3.39 -3.28 8.06
N THR A 32 -3.35 -4.61 8.17
CA THR A 32 -3.24 -5.52 7.03
C THR A 32 -4.43 -5.43 6.09
N ASN A 33 -5.62 -5.18 6.62
CA ASN A 33 -6.83 -5.04 5.81
C ASN A 33 -6.78 -3.75 5.00
N ASN A 34 -6.30 -2.66 5.59
CA ASN A 34 -6.09 -1.40 4.88
C ASN A 34 -5.00 -1.53 3.80
N MET A 35 -3.89 -2.21 4.11
CA MET A 35 -2.84 -2.48 3.12
C MET A 35 -3.39 -3.25 1.92
N ASN A 36 -4.16 -4.31 2.16
CA ASN A 36 -4.83 -5.08 1.11
C ASN A 36 -5.85 -4.22 0.34
N TYR A 37 -6.70 -3.49 1.05
CA TYR A 37 -7.73 -2.64 0.47
C TYR A 37 -7.14 -1.61 -0.51
N LEU A 38 -6.01 -1.00 -0.13
CA LEU A 38 -5.35 0.07 -0.89
C LEU A 38 -4.45 -0.43 -2.02
N THR A 39 -3.87 -1.63 -1.92
CA THR A 39 -2.80 -2.08 -2.83
C THR A 39 -3.02 -3.45 -3.45
N GLY A 40 -3.86 -4.29 -2.84
CA GLY A 40 -3.99 -5.72 -3.14
C GLY A 40 -2.92 -6.60 -2.50
N TYR A 41 -2.07 -6.04 -1.62
CA TYR A 41 -1.06 -6.81 -0.91
C TYR A 41 -1.72 -7.88 -0.03
N ASP A 42 -1.28 -9.13 -0.18
CA ASP A 42 -1.86 -10.29 0.46
C ASP A 42 -0.75 -11.30 0.75
N ALA A 43 -0.30 -11.31 2.01
CA ALA A 43 0.76 -12.16 2.49
C ALA A 43 0.60 -12.39 4.00
N TRP A 44 0.98 -13.58 4.45
CA TRP A 44 1.14 -13.86 5.86
C TRP A 44 2.51 -13.35 6.30
N SER A 45 2.62 -12.03 6.52
CA SER A 45 3.88 -11.33 6.80
C SER A 45 3.77 -10.31 7.94
N PHE A 46 2.57 -10.15 8.51
CA PHE A 46 2.23 -9.13 9.52
C PHE A 46 2.99 -9.23 10.85
N TYR A 47 3.75 -10.31 11.04
CA TYR A 47 4.65 -10.48 12.18
C TYR A 47 5.97 -9.70 12.03
N TYR A 48 6.20 -9.05 10.87
CA TYR A 48 7.26 -8.06 10.65
C TYR A 48 6.69 -6.68 10.36
N ALA A 49 7.51 -5.65 10.53
CA ALA A 49 7.12 -4.28 10.23
C ALA A 49 6.77 -4.14 8.75
N GLN A 50 5.59 -3.60 8.47
CA GLN A 50 5.12 -3.34 7.11
C GLN A 50 4.06 -2.24 7.15
N CYS A 51 3.97 -1.47 6.07
CA CYS A 51 2.93 -0.46 5.95
C CYS A 51 2.66 -0.08 4.50
N VAL A 52 1.52 0.58 4.29
CA VAL A 52 1.24 1.34 3.08
C VAL A 52 1.26 2.82 3.42
N ILE A 53 1.99 3.59 2.62
CA ILE A 53 2.15 5.03 2.76
C ILE A 53 1.35 5.68 1.64
N VAL A 54 0.40 6.54 2.01
CA VAL A 54 -0.46 7.28 1.09
C VAL A 54 -0.15 8.76 1.24
N HIS A 55 0.18 9.40 0.13
CA HIS A 55 0.31 10.86 0.04
C HIS A 55 -0.88 11.43 -0.75
N LEU A 56 -1.36 12.62 -0.38
CA LEU A 56 -2.53 13.25 -1.02
C LEU A 56 -2.41 13.36 -2.54
N ASN A 57 -1.22 13.68 -3.04
CA ASN A 57 -0.99 13.98 -4.45
C ASN A 57 -0.32 12.83 -5.23
N ALA A 58 -0.15 11.66 -4.62
CA ALA A 58 0.48 10.53 -5.30
C ALA A 58 -0.55 9.68 -6.07
N ASP A 59 -0.19 9.23 -7.27
CA ASP A 59 -1.05 8.38 -8.10
C ASP A 59 -1.19 6.94 -7.57
N GLU A 60 -0.18 6.47 -6.85
CA GLU A 60 -0.10 5.13 -6.28
C GLU A 60 0.51 5.21 -4.86
N PRO A 61 0.04 4.41 -3.89
CA PRO A 61 0.68 4.29 -2.58
C PRO A 61 2.10 3.72 -2.68
N LEU A 62 2.91 3.92 -1.64
CA LEU A 62 4.11 3.11 -1.42
C LEU A 62 3.76 1.91 -0.55
N CYS A 63 4.29 0.74 -0.88
CA CYS A 63 4.20 -0.47 -0.07
C CYS A 63 5.57 -0.78 0.51
N PHE A 64 5.71 -0.64 1.82
CA PHE A 64 6.95 -0.87 2.55
C PHE A 64 6.87 -2.24 3.24
N VAL A 65 7.74 -3.16 2.82
CA VAL A 65 7.73 -4.57 3.26
C VAL A 65 9.14 -5.11 3.42
N ARG A 66 9.29 -6.19 4.19
CA ARG A 66 10.56 -6.93 4.33
C ARG A 66 11.03 -7.42 2.96
N ALA A 67 12.34 -7.45 2.71
CA ALA A 67 12.91 -7.94 1.46
C ALA A 67 12.41 -9.34 1.05
N GLN A 68 12.23 -10.24 2.02
CA GLN A 68 11.70 -11.59 1.78
C GLN A 68 10.23 -11.58 1.30
N ASP A 69 9.45 -10.58 1.72
CA ASP A 69 8.02 -10.44 1.38
C ASP A 69 7.79 -9.62 0.10
N ALA A 70 8.82 -8.92 -0.40
CA ALA A 70 8.74 -8.07 -1.59
C ALA A 70 8.31 -8.83 -2.84
N GLY A 71 8.70 -10.11 -2.96
CA GLY A 71 8.21 -11.00 -4.03
C GLY A 71 6.69 -11.11 -4.07
N GLY A 72 6.06 -11.24 -2.90
CA GLY A 72 4.60 -11.22 -2.76
C GLY A 72 4.01 -9.88 -3.18
N ALA A 73 4.63 -8.77 -2.80
CA ALA A 73 4.18 -7.43 -3.21
C ALA A 73 4.22 -7.23 -4.73
N TYR A 74 5.30 -7.67 -5.40
CA TYR A 74 5.43 -7.57 -6.86
C TYR A 74 4.38 -8.37 -7.64
N ILE A 75 3.90 -9.48 -7.08
CA ILE A 75 2.95 -10.38 -7.74
C ILE A 75 1.50 -10.02 -7.41
N LYS A 76 1.23 -9.60 -6.17
CA LYS A 76 -0.12 -9.45 -5.65
C LYS A 76 -0.69 -8.04 -5.80
N THR A 77 0.16 -7.01 -5.78
CA THR A 77 -0.29 -5.61 -5.86
C THR A 77 -0.43 -5.10 -7.29
N TYR A 78 -1.16 -3.99 -7.48
CA TYR A 78 -1.22 -3.28 -8.78
C TYR A 78 -0.12 -2.23 -8.95
N LEU A 79 0.71 -2.06 -7.92
CA LEU A 79 1.69 -0.98 -7.81
C LEU A 79 2.80 -1.17 -8.82
N LYS A 80 3.36 -0.07 -9.30
CA LYS A 80 4.61 -0.10 -10.04
C LYS A 80 5.76 -0.57 -9.14
N ARG A 81 6.80 -1.11 -9.75
CA ARG A 81 7.93 -1.69 -9.01
C ARG A 81 8.65 -0.65 -8.14
N GLU A 82 8.74 0.59 -8.62
CA GLU A 82 9.34 1.71 -7.88
C GLU A 82 8.57 2.10 -6.62
N ASN A 83 7.31 1.70 -6.49
CA ASN A 83 6.46 1.98 -5.33
C ASN A 83 6.54 0.87 -4.27
N ILE A 84 7.31 -0.19 -4.50
CA ILE A 84 7.54 -1.26 -3.53
C ILE A 84 8.91 -1.04 -2.91
N ILE A 85 8.92 -0.67 -1.64
CA ILE A 85 10.12 -0.41 -0.86
C ILE A 85 10.42 -1.65 -0.03
N ALA A 86 11.45 -2.39 -0.44
CA ALA A 86 11.97 -3.53 0.30
C ALA A 86 13.03 -3.05 1.31
N TYR A 87 12.85 -3.40 2.59
CA TYR A 87 13.90 -3.16 3.59
C TYR A 87 14.69 -4.43 3.89
N ASP A 88 15.98 -4.25 4.15
CA ASP A 88 16.85 -5.30 4.65
C ASP A 88 16.63 -5.53 6.14
N GLU A 89 16.66 -6.79 6.54
CA GLU A 89 16.67 -7.17 7.95
C GLU A 89 18.10 -7.20 8.48
N LYS A 90 18.25 -6.85 9.75
CA LYS A 90 19.50 -6.99 10.48
C LYS A 90 19.50 -8.26 11.31
#